data_AF-A0AAN9V690-F1
#
_entry.id   AF-A0AAN9V690-F1
#
_cell.length_a   1.000
_cell.length_b   1.000
_cell.length_c   1.000
_cell.angle_alpha   90.00
_cell.angle_beta   90.00
_cell.angle_gamma   90.00
#
_symmetry.space_group_name_H-M   'P 1'
#
loop_
_entity.id
_entity.type
_entity.pdbx_description
1 polymer ?
#
loop_
_entity_poly.entity_id
_entity_poly.type
_entity_poly.pdbx_seq_one_letter_code
_entity_poly.pdbx_strand_id
1 'polypeptide(L)'
;MILSIKQKEVDNRKLLNSIGLKTSERLPLPDANVKRRKIRPAQEEEGDYECEICRANLFVSLVTNSHEEGVYCLPHAIELLTKKRHHLKYCKLMYTYDQVELNELIQKLQDKIEAKSQKKSSQGKQNASILK
;
A
#
# COMPACT_ATOMS: atom_id res chain seq x y z
N MET A 1 0.73 -2.52 -15.30
CA MET A 1 -0.37 -2.21 -14.35
C MET A 1 0.11 -2.14 -12.90
N ILE A 2 0.70 -3.19 -12.33
CA ILE A 2 1.14 -3.14 -10.91
C ILE A 2 2.34 -2.22 -10.66
N LEU A 3 3.30 -2.17 -11.60
CA LEU A 3 4.46 -1.26 -11.52
C LEU A 3 4.05 0.21 -11.52
N SER A 4 3.03 0.58 -12.30
CA SER A 4 2.51 1.96 -12.31
C SER A 4 1.81 2.32 -11.01
N ILE A 5 1.17 1.37 -10.32
CA ILE A 5 0.56 1.59 -9.00
C ILE A 5 1.67 1.82 -7.97
N LYS A 6 2.68 0.94 -7.94
CA LYS A 6 3.87 1.11 -7.11
C LYS A 6 4.50 2.49 -7.33
N GLN A 7 4.75 2.86 -8.59
CA GLN A 7 5.40 4.14 -8.90
C GLN A 7 4.61 5.34 -8.36
N LYS A 8 3.30 5.36 -8.59
CA LYS A 8 2.41 6.41 -8.05
C LYS A 8 2.46 6.49 -6.53
N GLU A 9 2.48 5.35 -5.84
CA GLU A 9 2.62 5.29 -4.38
C GLU A 9 3.93 5.93 -3.91
N VAL A 10 5.06 5.55 -4.53
CA VAL A 10 6.38 6.11 -4.20
C VAL A 10 6.42 7.62 -4.43
N ASP A 11 5.90 8.08 -5.57
CA ASP A 11 5.95 9.49 -5.94
C ASP A 11 5.10 10.34 -5.00
N ASN A 12 3.92 9.84 -4.61
CA ASN A 12 3.08 10.52 -3.63
C ASN A 12 3.74 10.59 -2.25
N ARG A 13 4.39 9.51 -1.77
CA ARG A 13 5.13 9.55 -0.49
C ARG A 13 6.28 10.56 -0.53
N LYS A 14 7.01 10.63 -1.64
CA LYS A 14 8.07 11.64 -1.85
C LYS A 14 7.51 13.06 -1.85
N LEU A 15 6.36 13.28 -2.50
CA LEU A 15 5.71 14.58 -2.55
C LEU A 15 5.20 15.02 -1.16
N LEU A 16 4.62 14.11 -0.38
CA LEU A 16 4.26 14.40 1.01
C LEU A 16 5.48 14.81 1.84
N ASN A 17 6.60 14.10 1.68
CA ASN A 17 7.85 14.44 2.36
C ASN A 17 8.36 15.83 1.94
N SER A 18 8.32 16.16 0.64
CA SER A 18 8.78 17.46 0.13
C SER A 18 7.87 18.63 0.54
N ILE A 19 6.57 18.39 0.73
CA ILE A 19 5.62 19.35 1.30
C ILE A 19 5.90 19.60 2.80
N GLY A 20 6.60 18.68 3.46
CA GLY A 20 7.03 18.80 4.85
C GLY A 20 6.41 17.79 5.81
N LEU A 21 5.64 16.82 5.32
CA LEU A 21 5.10 15.74 6.15
C LEU A 21 6.21 14.72 6.45
N LYS A 22 6.90 14.92 7.57
CA LYS A 22 8.03 14.07 8.01
C LYS A 22 7.64 12.99 9.02
N THR A 23 6.46 13.11 9.62
CA THR A 23 5.91 12.16 10.58
C THR A 23 5.37 10.95 9.83
N SER A 24 5.89 9.78 10.13
CA SER A 24 5.36 8.52 9.61
C SER A 24 5.37 7.40 10.65
N GLU A 25 4.48 6.44 10.47
CA GLU A 25 4.34 5.29 11.38
C GLU A 25 3.84 4.06 10.61
N ARG A 26 4.32 2.88 11.02
CA ARG A 26 3.92 1.62 10.40
C ARG A 26 2.59 1.15 11.02
N LEU A 27 1.64 0.78 10.17
CA LEU A 27 0.40 0.12 10.58
C LEU A 27 0.67 -1.35 10.96
N PRO A 28 -0.05 -1.90 11.95
CA PRO A 28 0.02 -3.32 12.25
C PRO A 28 -0.37 -4.13 11.02
N LEU A 29 0.43 -5.14 10.67
CA LEU A 29 0.13 -6.03 9.56
C LEU A 29 -1.10 -6.89 9.92
N PRO A 30 -2.04 -7.14 8.98
CA PRO A 30 -3.22 -7.97 9.23
C PRO A 30 -2.90 -9.42 9.66
N ASP A 31 -1.73 -9.95 9.28
CA ASP A 31 -1.37 -11.37 9.44
C ASP A 31 -0.16 -11.60 10.35
N ALA A 32 -0.17 -11.00 11.55
CA ALA A 32 0.68 -11.48 12.62
C ALA A 32 -0.22 -12.14 13.67
N ASN A 33 -0.03 -13.45 13.89
CA ASN A 33 -0.60 -14.28 14.97
C ASN A 33 -0.23 -13.75 16.38
N VAL A 34 -0.45 -12.46 16.65
CA VAL A 34 -0.02 -11.75 17.86
C VAL A 34 -1.26 -11.43 18.66
N LYS A 35 -1.42 -12.17 19.76
CA LYS A 35 -2.44 -11.96 20.79
C LYS A 35 -2.54 -10.47 21.12
N ARG A 36 -3.66 -9.87 20.70
CA ARG A 36 -4.01 -8.45 20.83
C ARG A 36 -3.74 -7.94 22.25
N ARG A 37 -2.74 -7.05 22.42
CA ARG A 37 -2.67 -6.19 23.61
C ARG A 37 -3.60 -5.01 23.39
N LYS A 38 -4.69 -4.99 24.16
CA LYS A 38 -5.67 -3.89 24.28
C LYS A 38 -4.98 -2.60 24.72
N ILE A 39 -4.57 -1.74 23.78
CA ILE A 39 -4.30 -0.33 24.05
C ILE A 39 -4.82 0.49 22.86
N ARG A 40 -6.14 0.69 22.80
CA ARG A 40 -6.87 1.93 22.44
C ARG A 40 -8.36 1.62 22.21
N PRO A 41 -9.29 2.50 22.61
CA PRO A 41 -10.73 2.25 22.56
C PRO A 41 -11.31 2.47 21.16
N ALA A 42 -12.36 1.69 20.85
CA ALA A 42 -13.30 1.78 19.71
C ALA A 42 -12.68 1.64 18.30
N GLN A 43 -12.67 0.43 17.72
CA GLN A 43 -13.73 -0.08 16.83
C GLN A 43 -13.84 0.71 15.51
N GLU A 44 -12.83 0.56 14.66
CA GLU A 44 -13.00 0.58 13.20
C GLU A 44 -12.26 -0.65 12.67
N GLU A 45 -12.90 -1.35 11.74
CA GLU A 45 -12.54 -2.69 11.30
C GLU A 45 -11.08 -2.79 10.82
N GLU A 46 -10.40 -3.89 11.19
CA GLU A 46 -8.96 -4.18 11.07
C GLU A 46 -8.36 -4.14 9.64
N GLY A 47 -8.98 -3.47 8.67
CA GLY A 47 -8.46 -3.35 7.31
C GLY A 47 -9.19 -2.39 6.36
N ASP A 48 -10.28 -1.75 6.78
CA ASP A 48 -11.19 -1.05 5.88
C ASP A 48 -11.11 0.48 6.04
N TYR A 49 -9.89 1.01 6.00
CA TYR A 49 -9.71 2.46 5.93
C TYR A 49 -10.17 2.99 4.58
N GLU A 50 -11.09 3.94 4.59
CA GLU A 50 -11.54 4.66 3.40
C GLU A 50 -11.06 6.11 3.43
N CYS A 51 -10.73 6.66 2.27
CA CYS A 51 -10.51 8.09 2.17
C CYS A 51 -11.84 8.84 2.35
N GLU A 52 -11.86 9.86 3.22
CA GLU A 52 -13.06 10.67 3.44
C GLU A 52 -13.58 11.38 2.19
N ILE A 53 -12.70 11.69 1.23
CA ILE A 53 -13.03 12.47 0.04
C ILE A 53 -13.52 11.57 -1.11
N CYS A 54 -12.78 10.50 -1.43
CA CYS A 54 -13.12 9.64 -2.58
C CYS A 54 -13.61 8.24 -2.21
N ARG A 55 -13.72 7.91 -0.92
CA ARG A 55 -14.15 6.58 -0.43
C ARG A 55 -13.31 5.42 -0.96
N ALA A 56 -12.08 5.70 -1.39
CA ALA A 56 -11.16 4.65 -1.83
C ALA A 56 -10.58 3.92 -0.62
N ASN A 57 -10.54 2.59 -0.69
CA ASN A 57 -9.89 1.75 0.32
C ASN A 57 -8.37 1.96 0.36
N LEU A 58 -7.79 2.05 1.56
CA LEU A 58 -6.43 2.51 1.82
C LEU A 58 -5.55 1.40 2.41
N PHE A 59 -5.24 0.39 1.59
CA PHE A 59 -4.47 -0.77 2.03
C PHE A 59 -2.96 -0.54 2.16
N VAL A 60 -2.38 0.32 1.32
CA VAL A 60 -0.92 0.49 1.23
C VAL A 60 -0.44 1.59 2.16
N SER A 61 -1.08 2.74 2.07
CA SER A 61 -0.78 3.90 2.90
C SER A 61 -1.95 4.87 2.95
N LEU A 62 -1.97 5.63 4.03
CA LEU A 62 -2.95 6.67 4.30
C LEU A 62 -2.30 7.81 5.06
N VAL A 63 -2.94 8.97 5.10
CA VAL A 63 -2.58 10.07 5.99
C VAL A 63 -3.71 10.28 6.98
N THR A 64 -3.39 10.24 8.26
CA THR A 64 -4.33 10.62 9.33
C THR A 64 -4.17 12.10 9.65
N ASN A 65 -5.24 12.76 10.06
CA ASN A 65 -5.24 14.10 10.66
C ASN A 65 -5.83 14.02 12.06
N SER A 66 -5.00 14.17 13.09
CA SER A 66 -5.43 14.02 14.49
C SER A 66 -6.34 15.14 15.00
N HIS A 67 -6.45 16.26 14.28
CA HIS A 67 -7.27 17.41 14.69
C HIS A 67 -8.71 17.31 14.19
N GLU A 68 -8.89 16.81 12.98
CA GLU A 68 -10.22 16.61 12.36
C GLU A 68 -10.66 15.14 12.43
N GLU A 69 -9.84 14.28 13.06
CA GLU A 69 -10.02 12.81 13.12
C GLU A 69 -10.15 12.15 11.73
N GLY A 70 -9.59 12.80 10.69
CA GLY A 70 -9.79 12.41 9.30
C GLY A 70 -8.74 11.46 8.72
N VAL A 71 -9.15 10.68 7.73
CA VAL A 71 -8.32 9.71 7.01
C VAL A 71 -8.34 9.97 5.49
N TYR A 72 -7.16 10.11 4.89
CA TYR A 72 -7.01 10.50 3.50
C TYR A 72 -6.10 9.56 2.71
N CYS A 73 -6.43 9.34 1.44
CA CYS A 73 -5.47 8.81 0.48
C CYS A 73 -4.37 9.86 0.22
N LEU A 74 -3.20 9.41 -0.25
CA LEU A 74 -2.07 10.31 -0.46
C LEU A 74 -2.39 11.50 -1.39
N PRO A 75 -3.10 11.33 -2.53
CA PRO A 75 -3.46 12.45 -3.40
C PRO A 75 -4.30 13.54 -2.69
N HIS A 76 -5.32 13.15 -1.92
CA HIS A 76 -6.15 14.11 -1.20
C HIS A 76 -5.42 14.73 -0.01
N ALA A 77 -4.54 13.98 0.64
CA ALA A 77 -3.66 14.53 1.67
C ALA A 77 -2.69 15.58 1.10
N ILE A 78 -2.12 15.33 -0.08
CA ILE A 78 -1.26 16.29 -0.80
C ILE A 78 -2.04 17.57 -1.10
N GLU A 79 -3.27 17.46 -1.61
CA GLU A 79 -4.11 18.62 -1.90
C GLU A 79 -4.43 19.41 -0.63
N LEU A 80 -4.85 18.71 0.44
CA LEU A 80 -5.13 19.29 1.74
C LEU A 80 -3.93 20.06 2.29
N LEU A 81 -2.76 19.43 2.32
CA LEU A 81 -1.54 20.01 2.89
C LEU A 81 -0.95 21.11 2.01
N THR A 82 -1.18 21.07 0.70
CA THR A 82 -0.79 22.16 -0.21
C THR A 82 -1.63 23.40 0.02
N LYS A 83 -2.94 23.25 0.25
CA LYS A 83 -3.87 24.38 0.51
C LYS A 83 -3.82 24.87 1.97
N LYS A 84 -3.70 23.94 2.93
CA LYS A 84 -3.77 24.20 4.37
C LYS A 84 -2.51 23.70 5.09
N ARG A 85 -1.37 24.35 4.84
CA ARG A 85 -0.07 23.96 5.44
C ARG A 85 -0.06 23.86 6.96
N HIS A 86 -0.93 24.59 7.66
CA HIS A 86 -1.04 24.53 9.12
C HIS A 86 -1.53 23.16 9.65
N HIS A 87 -2.09 22.30 8.79
CA HIS A 87 -2.48 20.93 9.15
C HIS A 87 -1.27 19.98 9.28
N LEU A 88 -0.09 20.34 8.76
CA LEU A 88 1.11 19.48 8.76
C LEU A 88 1.47 18.93 10.15
N LYS A 89 1.27 19.73 11.22
CA LYS A 89 1.55 19.31 12.61
C LYS A 89 0.59 18.26 13.15
N TYR A 90 -0.58 18.11 12.54
CA TYR A 90 -1.61 17.15 12.94
C TYR A 90 -1.66 15.94 12.01
N CYS A 91 -0.97 16.02 10.86
CA CYS A 91 -0.94 14.95 9.90
C CYS A 91 0.19 13.95 10.16
N LYS A 92 -0.05 12.69 9.82
CA LYS A 92 0.95 11.61 9.86
C LYS A 92 0.73 10.63 8.71
N LEU A 93 1.81 10.24 8.03
CA LEU A 93 1.80 9.19 7.02
C LEU A 93 1.81 7.81 7.70
N MET A 94 0.78 7.01 7.47
CA MET A 94 0.70 5.63 7.95
C MET A 94 0.91 4.66 6.78
N TYR A 95 1.67 3.58 6.97
CA TYR A 95 1.96 2.61 5.91
C TYR A 95 2.00 1.16 6.41
N THR A 96 1.54 0.21 5.60
CA THR A 96 1.64 -1.23 5.90
C THR A 96 2.99 -1.81 5.49
N TYR A 97 3.47 -1.40 4.31
CA TYR A 97 4.75 -1.82 3.73
C TYR A 97 5.65 -0.62 3.45
N ASP A 98 6.93 -0.78 3.79
CA ASP A 98 7.97 0.17 3.37
C ASP A 98 8.35 -0.02 1.90
N GLN A 99 9.26 0.83 1.42
CA GLN A 99 9.67 0.82 0.02
C GLN A 99 10.34 -0.49 -0.40
N VAL A 100 11.12 -1.10 0.48
CA VAL A 100 11.89 -2.32 0.21
C VAL A 100 10.91 -3.50 0.15
N GLU A 101 10.03 -3.62 1.12
CA GLU A 101 8.99 -4.65 1.14
C GLU A 101 8.05 -4.56 -0.06
N LEU A 102 7.65 -3.34 -0.46
CA LEU A 102 6.87 -3.15 -1.69
C LEU A 102 7.63 -3.67 -2.91
N ASN A 103 8.94 -3.45 -3.01
CA ASN A 103 9.74 -3.98 -4.11
C ASN A 103 9.75 -5.51 -4.11
N GLU A 104 9.96 -6.12 -2.94
CA GLU A 104 9.99 -7.58 -2.79
C GLU A 104 8.66 -8.24 -3.13
N LEU A 105 7.54 -7.64 -2.71
CA LEU A 105 6.20 -8.14 -3.02
C LEU A 105 5.96 -8.16 -4.53
N ILE A 106 6.35 -7.10 -5.24
CA ILE A 106 6.24 -7.03 -6.69
C ILE A 106 7.13 -8.08 -7.35
N GLN A 107 8.37 -8.24 -6.90
CA GLN A 107 9.28 -9.24 -7.46
C GLN A 107 8.71 -10.66 -7.29
N LYS A 108 8.26 -11.02 -6.08
CA LYS A 108 7.62 -12.32 -5.79
C LYS A 108 6.39 -12.58 -6.67
N LEU A 109 5.62 -11.54 -7.00
CA LEU A 109 4.49 -11.66 -7.92
C LEU A 109 4.95 -11.91 -9.36
N GLN A 110 5.97 -11.20 -9.82
CA GLN A 110 6.55 -11.39 -11.16
C GLN A 110 7.12 -12.81 -11.31
N ASP A 111 7.89 -13.28 -10.33
CA ASP A 111 8.49 -14.63 -10.34
C ASP A 111 7.40 -15.73 -10.42
N LYS A 112 6.29 -15.55 -9.69
CA LYS A 112 5.15 -16.48 -9.73
C LYS A 112 4.46 -16.49 -11.09
N ILE A 113 4.34 -15.34 -11.76
CA ILE A 113 3.76 -15.24 -13.10
C ILE A 113 4.66 -15.94 -14.12
N GLU A 114 5.97 -15.75 -14.02
CA GLU A 114 6.95 -16.38 -14.91
C GLU A 114 6.96 -17.90 -14.72
N ALA A 115 7.03 -18.38 -13.48
CA ALA A 115 7.00 -19.81 -13.17
C ALA A 115 5.74 -20.52 -13.68
N LYS A 116 4.58 -19.84 -13.65
CA LYS A 116 3.33 -20.36 -14.23
C LYS A 116 3.31 -20.33 -15.76
N SER A 117 3.97 -19.36 -16.38
CA SER A 117 4.08 -19.24 -17.83
C SER A 117 4.99 -20.34 -18.41
N GLN A 118 6.12 -20.61 -17.76
CA GLN A 118 7.08 -21.62 -18.19
C GLN A 118 6.54 -23.06 -18.11
N LYS A 119 5.66 -23.36 -17.15
CA LYS A 119 4.99 -24.68 -17.03
C LYS A 119 4.04 -25.00 -18.18
N LYS A 120 3.47 -23.99 -18.87
CA LYS A 120 2.57 -24.21 -20.03
C LYS A 120 3.33 -24.57 -21.30
N SER A 121 4.57 -24.08 -21.46
CA SER A 121 5.43 -24.34 -22.63
C SER A 121 6.02 -25.76 -22.68
N SER A 122 6.06 -26.48 -21.56
CA SER A 122 6.64 -27.84 -21.47
C SER A 122 5.61 -28.98 -21.57
N GLN A 123 4.30 -28.69 -21.58
CA GLN A 123 3.27 -29.71 -21.82
C GLN A 123 2.90 -29.89 -23.31
N GLY A 124 3.31 -28.99 -24.20
CA GLY A 124 3.02 -29.07 -25.64
C GLY A 124 3.99 -29.90 -26.49
N LYS A 125 5.10 -30.41 -25.94
CA LYS A 125 6.15 -31.12 -26.71
C LYS A 125 6.18 -32.65 -26.55
N GLN A 126 5.20 -33.25 -25.87
CA GLN A 126 5.25 -34.68 -25.50
C GLN A 126 4.47 -35.62 -26.45
N ASN A 127 3.74 -35.11 -27.44
CA ASN A 127 2.85 -35.92 -28.31
C ASN A 127 3.28 -35.98 -29.78
N ALA A 128 4.56 -35.77 -30.12
CA ALA A 128 5.02 -35.75 -31.51
C ALA A 128 6.28 -36.60 -31.75
N SER A 129 6.33 -37.82 -31.21
CA SER A 129 7.42 -38.76 -31.52
C SER A 129 7.04 -40.23 -31.28
N ILE A 130 5.98 -40.71 -31.95
CA ILE A 130 5.81 -42.13 -32.30
C ILE A 130 5.12 -42.18 -33.66
N LEU A 131 5.89 -42.11 -34.75
CA LEU A 131 5.57 -42.74 -36.03
C LEU A 131 6.81 -42.63 -36.94
N LYS A 132 7.58 -43.70 -37.03
CA LYS A 132 8.31 -44.20 -38.21
C LYS A 132 9.07 -45.46 -37.84
#